data_AF-A0A5B9MG45-F1
#
_entry.id   AF-A0A5B9MG45-F1
#
_cell.length_a   1.000
_cell.length_b   1.000
_cell.length_c   1.000
_cell.angle_alpha   90.00
_cell.angle_beta   90.00
_cell.angle_gamma   90.00
#
_symmetry.space_group_name_H-M   'P 1'
#
loop_
_entity.id
_entity.type
_entity.pdbx_description
1 polymer ?
#
loop_
_entity_poly.entity_id
_entity_poly.type
_entity_poly.pdbx_seq_one_letter_code
_entity_poly.pdbx_strand_id
1 'polypeptide(L)' 'MKRRKAAFLAVILAVTAIWGVLLPRLATTETVRRRTQWLEHHRIDPAAMYYTELPMMDRILAKERASR' A
#
# COMPACT_ATOMS: atom_id res chain seq x y z
N MET A 1 -14.61 -28.52 -18.55
CA MET A 1 -13.79 -28.47 -17.30
C MET A 1 -12.32 -28.09 -17.52
N LYS A 2 -11.61 -28.65 -18.51
CA LYS A 2 -10.17 -28.37 -18.74
C LYS A 2 -9.84 -26.87 -18.99
N ARG A 3 -10.67 -26.16 -19.75
CA ARG A 3 -10.53 -24.70 -19.99
C ARG A 3 -10.63 -23.85 -18.71
N ARG A 4 -11.55 -24.18 -17.79
CA ARG A 4 -11.69 -23.46 -16.51
C ARG A 4 -10.47 -23.66 -15.60
N LYS A 5 -9.92 -24.88 -15.55
CA LYS A 5 -8.68 -25.16 -14.80
C LYS A 5 -7.47 -24.44 -15.40
N ALA A 6 -7.35 -24.41 -16.72
CA ALA A 6 -6.29 -23.68 -17.41
C ALA A 6 -6.39 -22.16 -17.17
N ALA A 7 -7.60 -21.58 -17.24
CA ALA A 7 -7.83 -20.17 -16.93
C ALA A 7 -7.46 -19.84 -15.48
N PHE A 8 -7.82 -20.70 -14.53
CA PHE A 8 -7.47 -20.52 -13.11
C PHE A 8 -5.96 -20.56 -12.88
N LEU A 9 -5.26 -21.52 -13.49
CA LEU A 9 -3.80 -21.61 -13.47
C LEU A 9 -3.15 -20.36 -14.08
N ALA A 10 -3.67 -19.86 -15.19
CA ALA A 10 -3.16 -18.65 -15.83
C ALA A 10 -3.30 -17.41 -14.92
N VAL A 11 -4.43 -17.28 -14.21
CA VAL A 11 -4.64 -16.19 -13.24
C VAL A 11 -3.67 -16.30 -12.08
N ILE A 12 -3.51 -17.50 -11.49
CA ILE A 12 -2.54 -17.70 -10.41
C ILE A 12 -1.14 -17.31 -10.86
N LEU A 13 -0.74 -17.76 -12.05
CA LEU A 13 0.59 -17.50 -12.60
C LEU A 13 0.80 -16.00 -12.89
N ALA A 14 -0.24 -15.32 -13.37
CA ALA A 14 -0.20 -13.87 -13.55
C ALA A 14 -0.06 -13.14 -12.21
N VAL A 15 -0.85 -13.52 -11.20
CA VAL A 15 -0.79 -12.90 -9.86
C VAL A 15 0.58 -13.13 -9.23
N THR A 16 1.12 -14.34 -9.25
CA THR A 16 2.45 -14.62 -8.70
C THR A 16 3.57 -13.93 -9.47
N ALA A 17 3.47 -13.82 -10.80
CA ALA A 17 4.43 -13.06 -11.59
C ALA A 17 4.38 -11.56 -11.28
N ILE A 18 3.18 -10.99 -11.17
CA ILE A 18 3.00 -9.57 -10.83
C ILE A 18 3.55 -9.31 -9.43
N TRP A 19 3.19 -10.15 -8.46
CA TRP A 19 3.58 -9.97 -7.07
C TRP A 19 5.05 -10.25 -6.80
N GLY A 20 5.58 -11.32 -7.38
CA GLY A 20 6.94 -11.81 -7.13
C GLY A 20 8.01 -11.14 -7.99
N VAL A 21 7.64 -10.54 -9.13
CA VAL A 21 8.63 -9.98 -10.07
C VAL A 21 8.33 -8.52 -10.42
N LEU A 22 7.10 -8.23 -10.83
CA LEU A 22 6.78 -6.89 -11.35
C LEU A 22 6.79 -5.84 -10.23
N LEU A 23 6.10 -6.09 -9.12
CA LEU A 23 6.07 -5.18 -7.97
C LEU A 23 7.45 -4.91 -7.37
N PRO A 24 8.30 -5.93 -7.09
CA PRO A 24 9.66 -5.70 -6.61
C PRO A 24 10.49 -4.87 -7.57
N ARG A 25 10.38 -5.10 -8.89
CA ARG A 25 11.08 -4.27 -9.87
C ARG A 25 10.62 -2.82 -9.82
N LEU A 26 9.32 -2.58 -9.73
CA LEU A 26 8.80 -1.22 -9.59
C LEU A 26 9.28 -0.55 -8.29
N ALA A 27 9.43 -1.31 -7.20
CA ALA A 27 9.97 -0.80 -5.94
C ALA A 27 11.44 -0.36 -6.03
N THR A 28 12.21 -0.89 -6.99
CA THR A 28 13.61 -0.47 -7.23
C THR A 28 13.75 0.83 -8.04
N THR A 29 12.64 1.40 -8.52
CA THR A 29 12.62 2.64 -9.30
C THR A 29 13.13 3.82 -8.49
N GLU A 30 13.80 4.76 -9.16
CA GLU A 30 14.35 5.98 -8.56
C GLU A 30 13.30 6.79 -7.78
N THR A 31 12.07 6.87 -8.28
CA THR A 31 10.97 7.59 -7.62
C THR A 31 10.65 6.99 -6.24
N VAL A 32 10.57 5.66 -6.14
CA VAL A 32 10.29 4.98 -4.87
C VAL A 32 11.48 5.17 -3.93
N ARG A 33 12.70 4.98 -4.43
CA ARG A 33 13.93 5.18 -3.64
C ARG A 33 14.04 6.58 -3.06
N ARG A 34 13.80 7.63 -3.86
CA ARG A 34 13.81 9.03 -3.37
C ARG A 34 12.77 9.26 -2.29
N ARG A 35 11.57 8.69 -2.43
CA ARG A 35 10.51 8.82 -1.44
C ARG A 35 10.88 8.12 -0.13
N THR A 36 11.44 6.91 -0.21
CA THR A 36 11.92 6.18 0.98
C THR A 36 13.04 6.93 1.67
N GLN A 37 14.02 7.46 0.93
CA GLN A 37 15.11 8.27 1.51
C GLN A 37 14.58 9.54 2.19
N TRP A 38 13.57 10.19 1.61
CA TRP A 38 12.93 11.34 2.25
C TRP A 38 12.24 10.94 3.57
N LEU A 39 11.49 9.83 3.58
CA LEU A 39 10.81 9.32 4.78
C LEU A 39 11.82 8.95 5.88
N GLU A 40 12.89 8.25 5.51
CA GLU A 40 13.97 7.85 6.41
C GLU A 40 14.69 9.08 6.99
N HIS A 41 15.00 10.08 6.16
CA HIS A 41 15.60 11.33 6.61
C HIS A 41 14.73 12.05 7.66
N HIS A 42 13.41 12.02 7.50
CA HIS A 42 12.46 12.63 8.44
C HIS A 42 12.08 11.71 9.60
N ARG A 43 12.68 10.50 9.69
CA ARG A 43 12.35 9.46 10.69
C ARG A 43 10.86 9.10 10.72
N ILE A 44 10.20 9.17 9.57
CA ILE A 44 8.80 8.80 9.41
C ILE A 44 8.75 7.32 9.08
N ASP A 45 8.11 6.53 9.95
CA ASP A 45 7.78 5.15 9.64
C ASP A 45 6.66 5.14 8.56
N PRO A 46 6.94 4.65 7.34
CA PRO A 46 5.95 4.61 6.26
C PRO A 46 4.74 3.74 6.61
N ALA A 47 4.92 2.69 7.41
CA ALA A 47 3.85 1.79 7.83
C ALA A 47 2.94 2.47 8.86
N ALA A 48 3.49 3.35 9.70
CA ALA A 48 2.73 4.12 10.68
C ALA A 48 2.17 5.44 10.13
N MET A 49 2.67 5.94 8.99
CA MET A 49 2.26 7.22 8.39
C MET A 49 0.74 7.33 8.17
N TYR A 50 0.08 6.23 7.83
CA TYR A 50 -1.37 6.19 7.62
C TYR A 50 -2.17 6.04 8.92
N TYR A 51 -1.50 5.75 10.03
CA TYR A 51 -2.10 5.54 11.35
C TYR A 51 -1.81 6.69 12.31
N THR A 52 -0.83 7.55 12.02
CA THR A 52 -0.55 8.77 12.81
C THR A 52 -1.70 9.77 12.81
N GLU A 53 -2.59 9.70 11.82
CA GLU A 53 -3.75 10.57 11.69
C GLU A 53 -4.99 10.07 12.45
N LEU A 54 -5.00 8.81 12.91
CA LEU A 54 -6.14 8.24 13.64
C LEU A 54 -6.50 9.02 14.92
N PRO A 55 -5.54 9.43 15.78
CA PRO A 55 -5.87 10.24 16.95
C PRO A 55 -6.43 11.63 16.60
N MET A 56 -6.11 12.16 15.41
CA MET A 56 -6.66 13.42 14.90
C MET A 56 -8.11 13.22 14.43
N MET A 57 -8.42 12.07 13.83
CA MET A 57 -9.76 11.71 13.35
C MET A 57 -10.79 11.71 14.49
N ASP A 58 -10.43 11.18 15.66
CA ASP A 58 -11.31 11.17 16.84
C ASP A 58 -11.73 12.58 17.26
N ARG A 59 -10.80 13.55 17.17
CA ARG A 59 -11.08 14.97 17.50
C ARG A 59 -12.01 15.62 16.49
N ILE A 60 -11.84 15.31 15.20
CA ILE A 60 -12.69 15.82 14.12
C ILE A 60 -14.12 15.29 14.30
N LEU A 61 -14.28 13.99 14.52
CA LEU A 61 -15.58 13.36 14.74
C LEU A 61 -16.28 13.87 16.01
N ALA A 62 -15.53 14.09 17.09
CA ALA A 62 -16.09 14.69 18.32
C ALA A 62 -16.59 16.12 18.08
N LYS A 63 -15.84 16.92 17.30
CA LYS A 63 -16.25 18.27 16.92
C LYS A 63 -17.52 18.27 16.07
N GLU A 64 -17.62 17.40 15.08
CA GLU A 64 -18.81 17.28 14.23
C GLU A 64 -20.07 16.89 15.03
N ARG A 65 -19.93 15.96 15.98
CA ARG A 65 -21.03 15.55 16.88
C ARG A 65 -21.48 16.70 17.79
N ALA A 66 -20.56 17.55 18.26
CA ALA A 66 -20.88 18.68 19.10
C ALA A 66 -21.52 19.86 18.34
N SER A 67 -21.33 19.93 17.01
CA SER A 67 -21.94 20.93 16.14
C SER A 67 -23.32 20.53 15.58
N ARG A 68 -23.82 19.35 15.96
CA ARG A 68 -25.12 18.80 15.52
C ARG A 68 -26.12 18.83 16.66
#